data_AF-A0A9X2JYH2-F1
#
_entry.id   AF-A0A9X2JYH2-F1
#
_cell.length_a   1.000
_cell.length_b   1.000
_cell.length_c   1.000
_cell.angle_alpha   90.00
_cell.angle_beta   90.00
_cell.angle_gamma   90.00
#
_symmetry.space_group_name_H-M   'P 1'
#
loop_
_entity.id
_entity.type
_entity.pdbx_description
1 polymer ?
#
loop_
_entity_poly.entity_id
_entity_poly.type
_entity_poly.pdbx_seq_one_letter_code
_entity_poly.pdbx_strand_id
1 'polypeptide(L)'
;MFTTLTATQAAAGAQTVSIPYCPSGYLCPLTASGSPWTVLVEEGDRWSFPSGLEVVGVSNQTQLNYCVGASLLSYRLAPGREVSHSHTAPSVGPSGFCVS
;
A
#
# COMPACT_ATOMS: atom_id res chain seq x y z
N MET A 1 22.66 30.55 24.50
CA MET A 1 22.74 29.82 23.20
C MET A 1 22.48 28.35 23.56
N PHE A 2 21.46 27.63 23.12
CA PHE A 2 20.66 27.63 21.89
C PHE A 2 19.18 27.30 22.21
N THR A 3 18.25 27.87 21.46
CA THR A 3 16.80 27.62 21.56
C THR A 3 16.42 26.50 20.61
N THR A 4 15.88 25.40 21.13
CA THR A 4 15.44 24.26 20.32
C THR A 4 14.04 24.53 19.76
N LEU A 5 13.94 24.67 18.43
CA LEU A 5 12.67 24.81 17.71
C LEU A 5 12.07 23.41 17.51
N THR A 6 11.01 23.10 18.25
CA THR A 6 10.20 21.90 18.02
C THR A 6 9.30 22.16 16.80
N ALA A 7 9.66 21.58 15.66
CA ALA A 7 8.83 21.61 14.47
C ALA A 7 7.67 20.62 14.62
N THR A 8 6.50 21.12 15.00
CA THR A 8 5.24 20.37 14.94
C THR A 8 4.85 20.24 13.46
N GLN A 9 5.18 19.11 12.82
CA GLN A 9 4.66 18.83 11.48
C GLN A 9 3.15 18.56 11.58
N ALA A 10 2.37 19.44 10.98
CA ALA A 10 0.94 19.28 10.79
C ALA A 10 0.69 18.08 9.85
N ALA A 11 0.04 17.03 10.37
CA ALA A 11 -0.51 15.98 9.53
C ALA A 11 -1.71 16.54 8.75
N ALA A 12 -1.52 16.76 7.45
CA ALA A 12 -2.58 17.10 6.51
C ALA A 12 -3.69 16.04 6.58
N GLY A 13 -4.94 16.50 6.60
CA GLY A 13 -6.13 15.66 6.78
C GLY A 13 -6.18 14.48 5.81
N ALA A 14 -5.88 13.29 6.32
CA ALA A 14 -6.10 12.04 5.63
C ALA A 14 -7.61 11.73 5.68
N GLN A 15 -8.25 11.63 4.51
CA GLN A 15 -9.56 11.00 4.41
C GLN A 15 -9.41 9.58 4.97
N THR A 16 -10.09 9.31 6.08
CA THR A 16 -9.97 8.03 6.80
C THR A 16 -10.72 6.97 6.03
N VAL A 17 -10.11 6.44 4.96
CA VAL A 17 -10.58 5.21 4.32
C VAL A 17 -10.39 4.10 5.36
N SER A 18 -11.50 3.57 5.89
CA SER A 18 -11.44 2.40 6.77
C SER A 18 -10.92 1.22 5.97
N ILE A 19 -9.65 0.89 6.15
CA ILE A 19 -9.06 -0.32 5.59
C ILE A 19 -9.63 -1.50 6.40
N PRO A 20 -10.35 -2.45 5.77
CA PRO A 20 -10.84 -3.62 6.47
C PRO A 20 -9.67 -4.48 7.00
N TYR A 21 -9.95 -5.46 7.85
CA TYR A 21 -8.92 -6.36 8.39
C TYR A 21 -8.27 -7.24 7.31
N CYS A 22 -6.98 -7.02 7.03
CA CYS A 22 -6.15 -7.88 6.18
C CYS A 22 -5.54 -9.01 7.05
N PRO A 23 -5.70 -10.30 6.68
CA PRO A 23 -5.10 -11.39 7.43
C PRO A 23 -3.57 -11.36 7.36
N SER A 24 -2.92 -11.82 8.44
CA SER A 24 -1.46 -11.93 8.50
C SER A 24 -0.93 -12.89 7.43
N GLY A 25 0.22 -12.56 6.84
CA GLY A 25 0.81 -13.32 5.72
C GLY A 25 0.26 -12.92 4.35
N TYR A 26 -0.50 -11.82 4.26
CA TYR A 26 -1.03 -11.33 2.99
C TYR A 26 -0.76 -9.84 2.76
N LEU A 27 -0.62 -9.49 1.49
CA LEU A 27 -0.77 -8.14 1.00
C LEU A 27 -2.19 -7.98 0.43
N CYS A 28 -2.91 -7.01 0.96
CA CYS A 28 -4.30 -6.78 0.60
C CYS A 28 -4.48 -5.40 -0.04
N PRO A 29 -4.60 -5.32 -1.38
CA PRO A 29 -5.09 -4.13 -2.07
C PRO A 29 -6.61 -3.95 -1.84
N LEU A 30 -6.99 -2.77 -1.36
CA LEU A 30 -8.37 -2.33 -1.18
C LEU A 30 -8.85 -1.63 -2.45
N THR A 31 -9.90 -2.12 -3.09
CA THR A 31 -10.47 -1.53 -4.31
C THR A 31 -11.60 -0.54 -4.02
N ALA A 32 -11.77 0.50 -4.85
CA ALA A 32 -12.82 1.52 -4.71
C ALA A 32 -14.25 0.95 -4.73
N SER A 33 -14.43 -0.24 -5.30
CA SER A 33 -15.72 -0.90 -5.54
C SER A 33 -16.45 -1.37 -4.29
N GLY A 34 -15.88 -1.19 -3.08
CA GLY A 34 -16.52 -1.58 -1.82
C GLY A 34 -16.67 -3.09 -1.61
N SER A 35 -16.14 -3.93 -2.50
CA SER A 35 -15.98 -5.36 -2.24
C SER A 35 -14.79 -5.57 -1.30
N PRO A 36 -14.98 -6.26 -0.16
CA PRO A 36 -14.03 -6.19 0.94
C PRO A 36 -12.65 -6.71 0.57
N TRP A 37 -12.51 -7.73 -0.29
CA TRP A 37 -11.20 -8.24 -0.74
C TRP A 37 -11.32 -8.98 -2.06
N THR A 38 -11.12 -8.32 -3.20
CA THR A 38 -11.10 -9.05 -4.49
C THR A 38 -9.76 -9.76 -4.71
N VAL A 39 -8.69 -9.28 -4.06
CA VAL A 39 -7.33 -9.79 -4.27
C VAL A 39 -6.59 -9.89 -2.94
N LEU A 40 -6.20 -11.10 -2.59
CA LEU A 40 -5.29 -11.44 -1.49
C LEU A 40 -4.02 -11.97 -2.12
N VAL A 41 -2.89 -11.31 -1.88
CA VAL A 41 -1.60 -11.75 -2.38
C VAL A 41 -0.84 -12.38 -1.23
N GLU A 42 -0.55 -13.68 -1.33
CA GLU A 42 0.17 -14.42 -0.30
C GLU A 42 1.59 -13.86 -0.14
N GLU A 43 2.15 -13.98 1.06
CA GLU A 43 3.53 -13.61 1.34
C GLU A 43 4.50 -14.33 0.41
N GLY A 44 5.36 -13.57 -0.27
CA GLY A 44 6.30 -14.12 -1.26
C GLY A 44 5.74 -14.16 -2.69
N ASP A 45 4.44 -13.94 -2.88
CA ASP A 45 3.84 -13.96 -4.21
C ASP A 45 3.88 -12.62 -4.92
N ARG A 46 3.98 -12.69 -6.25
CA ARG A 46 3.87 -11.57 -7.17
C ARG A 46 2.62 -11.73 -8.02
N TRP A 47 1.82 -10.68 -8.09
CA TRP A 47 0.60 -10.63 -8.89
C TRP A 47 0.68 -9.50 -9.92
N SER A 48 0.15 -9.75 -11.11
CA SER A 48 0.05 -8.78 -12.19
C SER A 48 -1.40 -8.61 -12.60
N PHE A 49 -1.81 -7.36 -12.81
CA PHE A 49 -3.15 -6.95 -13.19
C PHE A 49 -3.05 -6.30 -14.58
N PRO A 50 -3.31 -7.05 -15.67
CA PRO A 50 -3.08 -6.57 -17.03
C PRO A 50 -3.87 -5.30 -17.39
N SER A 51 -5.07 -5.14 -16.83
CA SER A 51 -5.91 -3.95 -16.97
C SER A 51 -5.66 -2.88 -15.89
N GLY A 52 -4.72 -3.13 -14.97
CA GLY A 52 -4.57 -2.38 -13.74
C GLY A 52 -5.68 -2.68 -12.73
N LEU A 53 -5.30 -2.70 -11.45
CA LEU A 53 -6.23 -2.77 -10.33
C LEU A 53 -6.40 -1.37 -9.75
N GLU A 54 -7.62 -0.83 -9.75
CA GLU A 54 -7.90 0.44 -9.09
C GLU A 54 -7.98 0.22 -7.57
N VAL A 55 -6.95 0.65 -6.87
CA VAL A 55 -6.86 0.52 -5.42
C VAL A 55 -7.04 1.89 -4.78
N VAL A 56 -7.75 1.94 -3.66
CA VAL A 56 -7.91 3.12 -2.78
C VAL A 56 -7.04 3.00 -1.52
N GLY A 57 -6.46 1.83 -1.29
CA GLY A 57 -5.43 1.60 -0.29
C GLY A 57 -4.78 0.24 -0.45
N VAL A 58 -3.65 0.04 0.21
CA VAL A 58 -2.96 -1.25 0.27
C VAL A 58 -2.46 -1.47 1.70
N SER A 59 -2.75 -2.63 2.27
CA SER A 59 -2.24 -3.07 3.57
C SER A 59 -1.27 -4.22 3.39
N ASN A 60 -0.09 -4.12 3.98
CA ASN A 60 0.91 -5.18 3.99
C ASN A 60 0.96 -5.83 5.37
N GLN A 61 0.31 -6.98 5.53
CA GLN A 61 0.37 -7.78 6.75
C GLN A 61 1.32 -8.97 6.63
N THR A 62 2.26 -8.90 5.67
CA THR A 62 3.37 -9.84 5.51
C THR A 62 4.59 -9.41 6.33
N GLN A 63 5.59 -10.28 6.41
CA GLN A 63 6.92 -10.01 6.95
C GLN A 63 7.89 -9.44 5.90
N LEU A 64 7.45 -9.32 4.64
CA LEU A 64 8.28 -8.87 3.52
C LEU A 64 7.94 -7.44 3.10
N ASN A 65 8.93 -6.77 2.51
CA ASN A 65 8.66 -5.51 1.80
C ASN A 65 8.02 -5.82 0.45
N TYR A 66 6.90 -5.16 0.18
CA TYR A 66 6.22 -5.26 -1.11
C TYR A 66 6.44 -4.01 -1.93
N CYS A 67 6.62 -4.20 -3.23
CA CYS A 67 6.50 -3.11 -4.18
C CYS A 67 5.10 -3.13 -4.75
N VAL A 68 4.42 -2.00 -4.63
CA VAL A 68 3.17 -1.73 -5.31
C VAL A 68 3.53 -0.91 -6.54
N GLY A 69 3.40 -1.52 -7.70
CA GLY A 69 3.55 -0.80 -8.96
C GLY A 69 2.42 0.21 -9.07
N ALA A 70 2.70 1.40 -9.57
CA ALA A 70 1.68 2.36 -9.93
C ALA A 70 2.04 3.01 -11.27
N SER A 71 1.02 3.45 -12.01
CA SER A 71 1.23 4.01 -13.37
C SER A 71 2.14 5.24 -13.40
N LEU A 72 2.27 5.96 -12.28
CA LEU A 72 3.09 7.18 -12.17
C LEU A 72 4.26 7.03 -11.19
N LEU A 73 4.04 6.36 -10.05
CA LEU A 73 5.06 6.23 -9.01
C LEU A 73 4.90 4.95 -8.22
N SER A 74 5.68 3.93 -8.57
CA SER A 74 5.77 2.70 -7.79
C SER A 74 6.37 3.00 -6.41
N TYR A 75 5.84 2.38 -5.36
CA TYR A 75 6.28 2.62 -4.00
C TYR A 75 6.48 1.32 -3.23
N ARG A 76 7.35 1.39 -2.21
CA ARG A 76 7.60 0.28 -1.30
C ARG A 76 6.68 0.40 -0.09
N LEU A 77 6.02 -0.71 0.25
CA LEU A 77 5.21 -0.86 1.43
C LEU A 77 5.91 -1.83 2.40
N ALA A 78 6.34 -1.30 3.55
CA ALA A 78 7.01 -2.08 4.58
C ALA A 78 6.03 -3.05 5.31
N PRO A 79 6.53 -4.09 5.97
CA PRO A 79 5.73 -4.97 6.83
C PRO A 79 4.88 -4.21 7.86
N GLY A 80 3.63 -4.63 8.03
CA GLY A 80 2.68 -4.04 8.98
C GLY A 80 2.28 -2.59 8.66
N ARG A 81 2.57 -2.10 7.46
CA ARG A 81 2.21 -0.75 7.01
C ARG A 81 1.06 -0.78 6.04
N GLU A 82 0.33 0.33 6.03
CA GLU A 82 -0.76 0.57 5.11
C GLU A 82 -0.63 1.97 4.51
N VAL A 83 -1.17 2.11 3.30
CA VAL A 83 -1.26 3.39 2.57
C VAL A 83 -2.68 3.50 2.03
N SER A 84 -3.32 4.65 2.26
CA SER A 84 -4.67 4.95 1.78
C SER A 84 -4.60 6.05 0.73
N HIS A 85 -4.28 5.67 -0.51
CA HIS A 85 -4.26 6.59 -1.64
C HIS A 85 -4.74 5.89 -2.91
N SER A 86 -5.63 6.56 -3.65
CA SER A 86 -6.21 6.02 -4.87
C SER A 86 -5.23 6.04 -6.04
N HIS A 87 -4.98 4.88 -6.65
CA HIS A 87 -4.16 4.75 -7.85
C HIS A 87 -4.46 3.43 -8.58
N THR A 88 -3.98 3.33 -9.82
CA THR A 88 -4.03 2.08 -10.59
C THR A 88 -2.72 1.32 -10.41
N ALA A 89 -2.82 0.12 -9.83
CA ALA A 89 -1.71 -0.79 -9.60
C ALA A 89 -1.66 -1.88 -10.69
N PRO A 90 -0.69 -1.87 -11.62
CA PRO A 90 -0.55 -2.92 -12.64
C PRO A 90 0.11 -4.19 -12.09
N SER A 91 0.82 -4.11 -10.95
CA SER A 91 1.41 -5.28 -10.31
C SER A 91 1.75 -5.01 -8.85
N VAL A 92 1.85 -6.09 -8.08
CA VAL A 92 2.37 -6.10 -6.72
C VAL A 92 3.28 -7.29 -6.54
N GLY A 93 4.34 -7.17 -5.74
CA GLY A 93 5.13 -8.34 -5.37
C GLY A 93 6.31 -8.03 -4.44
N PRO A 94 6.90 -9.07 -3.82
CA PRO A 94 8.05 -8.92 -2.97
C PRO A 94 9.23 -8.44 -3.81
N SER A 95 9.78 -7.28 -3.44
CA SER A 95 10.93 -6.73 -4.15
C SER A 95 11.70 -5.79 -3.25
N GLY A 96 13.04 -5.88 -3.30
CA GLY A 96 13.93 -4.88 -2.73
C GLY A 96 14.00 -3.58 -3.54
N PHE A 97 13.39 -3.50 -4.73
CA PHE A 97 13.34 -2.32 -5.59
C PHE A 97 12.03 -2.29 -6.38
N CYS A 98 11.37 -1.14 -6.40
CA CYS A 98 10.15 -0.96 -7.18
C CYS A 98 10.58 -0.39 -8.52
N VAL A 99 10.68 -1.24 -9.53
CA VAL A 99 11.00 -0.80 -10.90
C VAL A 99 9.72 -0.26 -11.51
N SER A 100 9.76 1.02 -11.88
CA SER A 100 8.71 1.70 -12.63
C SER A 100 8.67 1.23 -14.08
#